data_AF-A0A532TVF1-F1
#
_entry.id   AF-A0A532TVF1-F1
#
_cell.length_a   1.000
_cell.length_b   1.000
_cell.length_c   1.000
_cell.angle_alpha   90.00
_cell.angle_beta   90.00
_cell.angle_gamma   90.00
#
_symmetry.space_group_name_H-M   'P 1'
#
loop_
_entity.id
_entity.type
_entity.pdbx_description
1 polymer ?
#
loop_
_entity_poly.entity_id
_entity_poly.type
_entity_poly.pdbx_seq_one_letter_code
_entity_poly.pdbx_strand_id
1 'polypeptide(L)' 'MIGCGHAVGATGIMSTGEATLQLRGEAGKHQVPIAKGRAISHSIGGPGAAYAAVIVMTNEEGLKKP' A
#
# COMPACT_ATOMS: atom_id res chain seq x y z
N MET A 1 9.17 -3.21 5.81
CA MET A 1 9.38 -1.99 6.63
C MET A 1 10.66 -2.00 7.49
N ILE A 2 11.66 -2.87 7.22
CA ILE A 2 12.86 -2.98 8.07
C ILE A 2 13.64 -1.64 8.21
N GLY A 3 13.61 -0.77 7.18
CA GLY A 3 14.25 0.55 7.23
C GLY A 3 13.38 1.73 7.65
N CYS A 4 12.07 1.56 7.86
CA CYS A 4 11.13 2.66 8.10
C CYS A 4 10.62 2.74 9.56
N GLY A 5 11.07 1.82 10.43
CA GLY A 5 10.52 1.63 11.77
C GLY A 5 9.21 0.84 11.77
N HIS A 6 8.74 0.39 12.94
CA HIS A 6 7.52 -0.40 13.08
C HIS A 6 6.75 -0.01 14.35
N ALA A 7 5.85 0.97 14.21
CA ALA A 7 4.80 1.20 15.19
C ALA A 7 3.60 0.33 14.80
N VAL A 8 3.29 -0.69 15.62
CA VAL A 8 2.37 -1.79 15.27
C VAL A 8 1.04 -1.28 14.70
N GLY A 9 0.41 -0.28 15.33
CA GLY A 9 -0.86 0.28 14.86
C GLY A 9 -0.75 1.21 13.64
N ALA A 10 0.35 1.93 13.50
CA ALA A 10 0.52 2.91 12.41
C ALA A 10 1.09 2.31 11.12
N THR A 11 1.71 1.12 11.20
CA THR A 11 2.37 0.46 10.06
C THR A 11 1.40 0.20 8.90
N GLY A 12 0.21 -0.34 9.18
CA GLY A 12 -0.80 -0.59 8.14
C GLY A 12 -1.35 0.70 7.52
N ILE A 13 -1.42 1.79 8.29
CA ILE A 13 -1.83 3.11 7.77
C ILE A 13 -0.73 3.65 6.85
N MET A 14 0.53 3.57 7.27
CA MET A 14 1.66 4.04 6.47
C MET A 14 1.80 3.28 5.15
N SER A 15 1.69 1.95 5.14
CA SER A 15 1.76 1.18 3.89
C SER A 15 0.62 1.52 2.93
N THR A 16 -0.56 1.79 3.48
CA THR A 16 -1.74 2.20 2.69
C THR A 16 -1.59 3.63 2.15
N GLY A 17 -1.06 4.54 2.95
CA GLY A 17 -0.75 5.91 2.54
C GLY A 17 0.31 5.98 1.44
N GLU A 18 1.39 5.22 1.57
CA GLU A 18 2.43 5.11 0.55
C GLU A 18 1.87 4.57 -0.77
N ALA A 19 1.09 3.48 -0.72
CA ALA A 19 0.44 2.94 -1.90
C ALA A 19 -0.53 3.95 -2.57
N THR A 20 -1.18 4.81 -1.78
CA THR A 20 -2.01 5.90 -2.29
C THR A 20 -1.17 6.97 -3.00
N LEU A 21 -0.04 7.39 -2.43
CA LEU A 21 0.88 8.34 -3.07
C LEU A 21 1.42 7.78 -4.38
N GLN A 22 1.80 6.49 -4.40
CA GLN A 22 2.27 5.80 -5.59
C GLN A 22 1.22 5.81 -6.69
N LEU A 23 -0.04 5.47 -6.38
CA LEU A 23 -1.15 5.50 -7.34
C LEU A 23 -1.47 6.89 -7.91
N ARG A 24 -1.13 7.94 -7.16
CA ARG A 24 -1.34 9.35 -7.56
C ARG A 24 -0.15 9.94 -8.31
N GLY A 25 0.98 9.26 -8.37
CA GLY A 25 2.21 9.82 -8.94
C GLY A 25 2.91 10.83 -8.01
N GLU A 26 2.60 10.80 -6.70
CA GLU A 26 3.04 11.77 -5.70
C GLU A 26 4.13 11.21 -4.75
N ALA A 27 4.69 10.02 -5.02
CA ALA A 27 5.69 9.39 -4.14
C ALA A 27 7.12 9.96 -4.28
N GLY A 28 7.29 11.06 -5.02
CA GLY A 28 8.56 11.76 -5.17
C GLY A 28 9.68 10.86 -5.70
N LYS A 29 10.83 10.85 -5.01
CA LYS A 29 12.02 10.07 -5.42
C LYS A 29 11.83 8.55 -5.40
N HIS A 30 10.78 8.05 -4.76
CA HIS A 30 10.49 6.61 -4.67
C HIS A 30 9.35 6.17 -5.59
N GLN A 31 8.89 7.04 -6.50
CA GLN A 31 7.81 6.73 -7.43
C GLN A 31 8.16 5.52 -8.31
N VAL A 32 7.28 4.52 -8.34
CA VAL A 32 7.43 3.33 -9.19
C VAL A 32 6.52 3.39 -10.42
N PRO A 33 6.89 2.73 -11.53
CA PRO A 33 5.99 2.57 -12.67
C PRO A 33 4.81 1.66 -12.32
N ILE A 34 3.58 2.13 -12.57
CA ILE A 34 2.34 1.39 -12.28
C ILE A 34 1.59 1.15 -13.60
N ALA A 35 1.46 -0.10 -14.04
CA ALA A 35 0.89 -0.44 -15.34
C ALA A 35 -0.65 -0.54 -15.38
N LYS A 36 -1.27 -0.85 -14.23
CA LYS A 36 -2.70 -1.16 -14.13
C LYS A 36 -3.47 -0.22 -13.20
N GLY A 37 -2.86 0.85 -12.72
CA GLY A 37 -3.51 1.78 -11.79
C GLY A 37 -4.04 1.12 -10.52
N ARG A 38 -3.42 0.04 -10.04
CA ARG A 38 -3.88 -0.78 -8.91
C ARG A 38 -2.75 -0.99 -7.90
N ALA A 39 -3.11 -1.01 -6.62
CA ALA A 39 -2.19 -1.28 -5.52
C ALA A 39 -2.85 -2.13 -4.45
N ILE A 40 -2.04 -2.83 -3.66
CA ILE A 40 -2.48 -3.62 -2.51
C ILE A 40 -1.62 -3.23 -1.31
N SER A 41 -2.27 -3.03 -0.17
CA SER A 41 -1.63 -2.93 1.14
C SER A 41 -2.04 -4.13 1.98
N HIS A 42 -1.07 -4.89 2.49
CA HIS A 42 -1.30 -6.07 3.31
C HIS A 42 -0.67 -5.86 4.68
N SER A 43 -1.51 -5.71 5.69
CA SER A 43 -1.11 -5.59 7.09
C SER A 43 -1.33 -6.92 7.80
N ILE A 44 -0.30 -7.41 8.48
CA ILE A 44 -0.35 -8.65 9.27
C ILE A 44 -0.02 -8.35 10.74
N GLY A 45 -0.64 -9.07 11.65
CA GLY A 45 -0.45 -8.90 13.08
C GLY A 45 -0.73 -10.16 13.89
N GLY A 46 -0.27 -10.16 15.13
CA GLY A 46 -0.39 -11.29 16.05
C GLY A 46 0.62 -12.42 15.77
N PRO A 47 0.85 -13.31 16.75
CA PRO A 47 1.67 -14.50 16.56
C PRO A 47 1.18 -15.33 15.38
N GLY A 48 2.09 -15.80 14.52
CA GLY A 48 1.74 -16.62 13.36
C GLY A 48 0.86 -15.92 12.30
N ALA A 49 0.81 -14.58 12.27
CA ALA A 49 -0.09 -13.81 11.40
C ALA A 49 -1.58 -14.13 11.61
N ALA A 50 -1.97 -14.34 12.87
CA ALA A 50 -3.35 -14.61 13.28
C ALA A 50 -4.37 -13.56 12.81
N TYR A 51 -3.92 -12.33 12.55
CA TYR A 51 -4.75 -11.24 12.03
C TYR A 51 -4.14 -10.68 10.75
N ALA A 52 -4.99 -10.46 9.75
CA ALA A 52 -4.60 -9.83 8.50
C ALA A 52 -5.70 -8.88 8.00
N ALA A 53 -5.27 -7.77 7.41
CA ALA A 53 -6.13 -6.87 6.67
C ALA A 53 -5.49 -6.59 5.31
N VAL A 54 -6.28 -6.73 4.25
CA VAL A 54 -5.86 -6.46 2.88
C VAL A 54 -6.73 -5.34 2.34
N ILE A 55 -6.09 -4.26 1.88
CA ILE A 55 -6.75 -3.13 1.24
C ILE A 55 -6.34 -3.12 -0.23
N VAL A 56 -7.32 -3.24 -1.12
CA VAL A 56 -7.14 -3.13 -2.57
C VAL A 56 -7.55 -1.74 -3.00
N MET A 57 -6.65 -1.04 -3.69
CA MET A 57 -6.85 0.34 -4.15
C MET A 57 -6.70 0.40 -5.66
N THR A 58 -7.49 1.28 -6.27
CA THR A 58 -7.42 1.57 -7.71
C THR A 58 -7.54 3.08 -7.91
N ASN A 59 -6.84 3.60 -8.90
CA ASN A 59 -7.07 4.95 -9.43
C ASN A 59 -8.01 4.88 -10.65
N GLU A 60 -8.30 6.03 -11.25
CA GLU A 60 -9.18 6.15 -12.42
C GLU A 60 -8.71 5.32 -13.63
N GLU A 61 -7.39 5.13 -13.80
CA GLU A 61 -6.85 4.30 -14.88
C GLU A 61 -7.14 2.82 -14.63
N GLY A 62 -7.00 2.35 -13.39
CA GLY A 62 -7.26 0.97 -13.02
C GLY A 62 -8.74 0.56 -13.05
N LEU A 63 -9.66 1.53 -13.09
CA LEU A 63 -11.08 1.31 -13.33
C LEU A 63 -11.41 1.11 -14.82
N LYS A 64 -10.57 1.63 -15.74
CA LYS A 64 -10.81 1.59 -17.19
C LYS A 64 -10.33 0.28 -17.84
N LYS A 65 -9.43 -0.45 -17.20
CA LYS A 65 -8.89 -1.74 -17.68
C LYS A 65 -9.51 -2.86 -16.84
N PRO A 66 -10.12 -3.91 -17.40
CA PRO A 66 -10.53 -5.08 -16.64
C PRO A 66 -9.32 -5.75 -15.94
#